data_AF-A0A7X1HHE4-F1
#
_entry.id   AF-A0A7X1HHE4-F1
#
_cell.length_a   1.000
_cell.length_b   1.000
_cell.length_c   1.000
_cell.angle_alpha   90.00
_cell.angle_beta   90.00
_cell.angle_gamma   90.00
#
_symmetry.space_group_name_H-M   'P 1'
#
loop_
_entity.id
_entity.type
_entity.pdbx_description
1 polymer ?
#
loop_
_entity_poly.entity_id
_entity_poly.type
_entity_poly.pdbx_seq_one_letter_code
_entity_poly.pdbx_strand_id
1 'polypeptide(L)'
;MSKFLKDRGAFKETKKVKVVEQYSPIVDYANFELKEEDLKKMISCEKNILFHQQKSVEHLLSLSETLYEAQGILSNYKNGGFRNWFEEIGLKKDFVYMCLKRYNLYLNYENEKVMAIPEKMVKELSTPKIILPKEQILEILESEKPVRKYEEIKNILSGDPTIYKNEILEAEIIIDGDDDVRKLEKELAKKYSQVKELQKEIKDIEYRLGILKNKI
;
A
#
# COMPACT_ATOMS: atom_id res chain seq x y z
N MET A 1 33.49 -12.78 15.20
CA MET A 1 32.20 -13.32 14.70
C MET A 1 31.21 -13.35 15.86
N SER A 2 30.13 -12.56 15.75
CA SER A 2 29.16 -12.32 16.83
C SER A 2 28.50 -13.61 17.33
N LYS A 3 28.34 -13.72 18.66
CA LYS A 3 27.69 -14.80 19.42
C LYS A 3 26.25 -15.08 18.94
N PHE A 4 25.64 -14.14 18.22
CA PHE A 4 24.30 -14.22 17.62
C PHE A 4 24.10 -15.34 16.58
N LEU A 5 25.15 -15.88 15.96
CA LEU A 5 25.00 -16.91 14.92
C LEU A 5 24.95 -18.35 15.45
N LYS A 6 25.25 -18.59 16.73
CA LYS A 6 25.36 -19.95 17.30
C LYS A 6 24.07 -20.52 17.89
N ASP A 7 23.06 -19.69 18.20
CA ASP A 7 21.88 -20.11 18.97
C ASP A 7 20.64 -20.48 18.14
N ARG A 8 20.75 -20.68 16.82
CA ARG A 8 19.62 -21.18 16.00
C ARG A 8 19.22 -22.65 16.28
N GLY A 9 19.87 -23.31 17.24
CA GLY A 9 19.63 -24.72 17.58
C GLY A 9 18.38 -25.01 18.43
N ALA A 10 17.69 -24.00 18.98
CA ALA A 10 16.65 -24.22 19.99
C ALA A 10 15.19 -24.11 19.50
N PHE A 11 14.94 -23.87 18.21
CA PHE A 11 13.57 -23.90 17.62
C PHE A 11 13.34 -25.17 16.81
N LYS A 12 13.54 -26.33 17.44
CA LYS A 12 13.03 -27.62 16.94
C LYS A 12 12.49 -28.39 18.11
N GLU A 13 11.16 -28.38 18.23
CA GLU A 13 10.32 -29.57 18.37
C GLU A 13 8.96 -29.18 18.93
N THR A 14 7.96 -29.05 18.05
CA THR A 14 6.64 -29.61 18.34
C THR A 14 5.95 -30.02 17.03
N LYS A 15 5.79 -31.35 16.91
CA LYS A 15 4.80 -32.12 16.14
C LYS A 15 4.80 -32.04 14.61
N LYS A 16 5.31 -33.13 14.02
CA LYS A 16 5.04 -33.60 12.66
C LYS A 16 3.53 -33.76 12.41
N VAL A 17 3.04 -33.13 11.34
CA VAL A 17 2.00 -33.72 10.48
C VAL A 17 2.53 -33.66 9.05
N LYS A 18 2.64 -34.83 8.43
CA LYS A 18 2.95 -35.02 7.01
C LYS A 18 1.74 -34.58 6.19
N VAL A 19 1.88 -33.49 5.46
CA VAL A 19 1.46 -33.39 4.06
C VAL A 19 2.66 -32.78 3.37
N VAL A 20 3.37 -33.52 2.52
CA VAL A 20 4.35 -32.90 1.62
C VAL A 20 3.51 -32.25 0.55
N GLU A 21 2.94 -31.08 0.88
CA GLU A 21 2.45 -30.17 -0.14
C GLU A 21 3.63 -29.90 -1.06
N GLN A 22 3.46 -30.30 -2.32
CA GLN A 22 4.39 -30.01 -3.39
C GLN A 22 4.37 -28.48 -3.55
N TYR A 23 5.27 -27.82 -2.84
CA TYR A 23 5.43 -26.38 -2.89
C TYR A 23 5.95 -26.02 -4.28
N SER A 24 5.13 -25.32 -5.05
CA SER A 24 5.51 -24.72 -6.33
C SER A 24 6.26 -23.41 -6.03
N PRO A 25 7.55 -23.31 -6.37
CA PRO A 25 8.29 -22.06 -6.19
C PRO A 25 7.66 -20.94 -7.03
N ILE A 26 7.61 -19.74 -6.45
CA ILE A 26 7.19 -18.52 -7.14
C ILE A 26 8.32 -18.03 -8.05
N VAL A 27 9.57 -18.23 -7.62
CA VAL A 27 10.75 -17.86 -8.41
C VAL A 27 11.06 -18.95 -9.46
N ASP A 28 11.25 -18.53 -10.71
CA ASP A 28 11.81 -19.39 -11.75
C ASP A 28 13.32 -19.52 -11.57
N TYR A 29 13.74 -20.64 -10.97
CA TYR A 29 15.15 -20.92 -10.71
C TYR A 29 15.93 -21.40 -11.94
N ALA A 30 15.30 -21.61 -13.11
CA ALA A 30 15.98 -22.12 -14.30
C ALA A 30 17.15 -21.22 -14.74
N ASN A 31 17.01 -19.91 -14.56
CA ASN A 31 18.00 -18.91 -14.98
C ASN A 31 19.17 -18.73 -13.99
N PHE A 32 19.16 -19.41 -12.85
CA PHE A 32 20.17 -19.21 -11.79
C PHE A 32 21.36 -20.18 -11.86
N GLU A 33 21.36 -21.12 -12.82
CA GLU A 33 22.43 -22.11 -13.04
C GLU A 33 22.86 -22.84 -11.76
N LEU A 34 21.91 -23.09 -10.86
CA LEU A 34 22.18 -23.67 -9.55
C LEU A 34 22.47 -25.16 -9.67
N LYS A 35 23.39 -25.64 -8.83
CA LYS A 35 23.56 -27.07 -8.58
C LYS A 35 22.30 -27.61 -7.90
N GLU A 36 21.98 -28.89 -8.11
CA GLU A 36 20.76 -29.51 -7.57
C GLU A 36 20.64 -29.38 -6.04
N GLU A 37 21.74 -29.50 -5.31
CA GLU A 37 21.75 -29.32 -3.85
C GLU A 37 21.40 -27.89 -3.43
N ASP A 38 21.95 -26.89 -4.15
CA ASP A 38 21.70 -25.48 -3.88
C ASP A 38 20.29 -25.07 -4.31
N LEU A 39 19.78 -25.62 -5.42
CA LEU A 39 18.40 -25.45 -5.85
C LEU A 39 17.40 -25.88 -4.76
N LYS A 40 17.58 -27.08 -4.19
CA LYS A 40 16.73 -27.58 -3.09
C LYS A 40 16.79 -26.67 -1.87
N LYS A 41 17.97 -26.15 -1.52
CA LYS A 41 18.15 -25.19 -0.41
C LYS A 41 17.44 -23.87 -0.71
N MET A 42 17.58 -23.33 -1.92
CA MET A 42 16.95 -22.07 -2.32
C MET A 42 15.42 -22.15 -2.30
N ILE A 43 14.84 -23.23 -2.82
CA ILE A 43 13.39 -23.49 -2.74
C ILE A 43 12.94 -23.55 -1.27
N SER A 44 13.71 -24.20 -0.39
CA SER A 44 13.39 -24.22 1.03
C SER A 44 13.52 -22.85 1.69
N CYS A 45 14.50 -22.03 1.29
CA CYS A 45 14.67 -20.67 1.77
C CYS A 45 13.46 -19.80 1.39
N GLU A 46 13.05 -19.84 0.12
CA GLU A 46 11.86 -19.12 -0.37
C GLU A 46 10.61 -19.49 0.42
N LYS A 47 10.34 -20.80 0.55
CA LYS A 47 9.21 -21.30 1.34
C LYS A 47 9.23 -20.78 2.77
N ASN A 48 10.38 -20.82 3.44
CA ASN A 48 10.52 -20.36 4.81
C ASN A 48 10.35 -18.84 4.93
N ILE A 49 10.87 -18.06 3.97
CA ILE A 49 10.71 -16.61 3.93
C ILE A 49 9.23 -16.26 3.80
N LEU A 50 8.51 -16.86 2.85
CA LEU A 50 7.08 -16.59 2.65
C LEU A 50 6.25 -16.97 3.89
N PHE A 51 6.55 -18.13 4.49
CA PHE A 51 5.89 -18.55 5.73
C PHE A 51 6.11 -17.54 6.86
N HIS A 52 7.36 -17.14 7.11
CA HIS A 52 7.66 -16.19 8.18
C HIS A 52 7.18 -14.76 7.87
N GLN A 53 7.11 -14.37 6.60
CA GLN A 53 6.52 -13.10 6.19
C GLN A 53 5.03 -13.07 6.52
N GLN A 54 4.29 -14.12 6.19
CA GLN A 54 2.87 -14.25 6.56
C GLN A 54 2.67 -14.20 8.08
N LYS A 55 3.46 -14.97 8.83
CA LYS A 55 3.42 -14.93 10.30
C LYS A 55 3.75 -13.56 10.88
N SER A 56 4.67 -12.83 10.26
CA SER A 56 5.01 -11.48 10.71
C SER A 56 3.84 -10.51 10.52
N VAL A 57 3.06 -10.66 9.45
CA VAL A 57 1.83 -9.87 9.20
C VAL A 57 0.79 -10.17 10.27
N GLU A 58 0.52 -11.44 10.56
CA GLU A 58 -0.42 -11.87 11.61
C GLU A 58 -0.02 -11.31 12.99
N HIS A 59 1.26 -11.44 13.37
CA HIS A 59 1.76 -10.92 14.64
C HIS A 59 1.73 -9.40 14.70
N LEU A 60 2.00 -8.71 13.58
CA LEU A 60 1.91 -7.25 13.54
C LEU A 60 0.47 -6.77 13.72
N LEU A 61 -0.52 -7.46 13.16
CA LEU A 61 -1.94 -7.16 13.38
C LEU A 61 -2.31 -7.30 14.86
N SER A 62 -2.00 -8.44 15.47
CA SER A 62 -2.28 -8.71 16.89
C SER A 62 -1.59 -7.70 17.82
N LEU A 63 -0.34 -7.34 17.52
CA LEU A 63 0.37 -6.31 18.27
C LEU A 63 -0.27 -4.93 18.12
N SER A 64 -0.69 -4.58 16.91
CA SER A 64 -1.31 -3.29 16.64
C SER A 64 -2.68 -3.14 17.32
N GLU A 65 -3.47 -4.22 17.34
CA GLU A 65 -4.71 -4.33 18.11
C GLU A 65 -4.47 -4.16 19.61
N THR A 66 -3.53 -4.92 20.18
CA THR A 66 -3.19 -4.85 21.61
C THR A 66 -2.75 -3.43 22.01
N LEU A 67 -1.95 -2.77 21.17
CA LEU A 67 -1.53 -1.38 21.40
C LEU A 67 -2.71 -0.39 21.32
N TYR A 68 -3.67 -0.62 20.43
CA TYR A 68 -4.86 0.21 20.31
C TYR A 68 -5.77 0.07 21.54
N GLU A 69 -6.00 -1.15 22.03
CA GLU A 69 -6.74 -1.39 23.27
C GLU A 69 -6.06 -0.73 24.47
N ALA A 70 -4.74 -0.90 24.61
CA ALA A 70 -3.97 -0.28 25.68
C ALA A 70 -4.05 1.26 25.62
N GLN A 71 -4.02 1.84 24.41
CA GLN A 71 -4.23 3.28 24.21
C GLN A 71 -5.61 3.71 24.70
N GLY A 72 -6.66 2.97 24.34
CA GLY A 72 -8.03 3.23 24.78
C GLY A 72 -8.17 3.22 26.30
N ILE A 73 -7.64 2.19 26.97
CA ILE A 73 -7.63 2.09 28.44
C ILE A 73 -6.88 3.29 29.03
N LEU A 74 -5.62 3.49 28.64
CA LEU A 74 -4.73 4.48 29.25
C LEU A 74 -5.09 5.93 28.91
N SER A 75 -5.91 6.17 27.89
CA SER A 75 -6.44 7.50 27.55
C SER A 75 -7.31 8.11 28.65
N ASN A 76 -7.94 7.28 29.49
CA ASN A 76 -8.81 7.72 30.60
C ASN A 76 -8.04 8.01 31.90
N TYR A 77 -6.73 7.79 31.90
CA TYR A 77 -5.87 7.96 33.09
C TYR A 77 -4.91 9.15 32.89
N LYS A 78 -3.82 9.17 33.67
CA LYS A 78 -2.82 10.23 33.66
C LYS A 78 -2.39 10.59 32.23
N ASN A 79 -2.39 11.88 31.91
CA ASN A 79 -1.87 12.40 30.66
C ASN A 79 -0.45 11.84 30.36
N GLY A 80 -0.28 11.28 29.17
CA GLY A 80 0.97 10.64 28.75
C GLY A 80 1.16 9.21 29.26
N GLY A 81 0.20 8.62 29.99
CA GLY A 81 0.29 7.28 30.55
C GLY A 81 0.56 6.19 29.50
N PHE A 82 -0.12 6.25 28.35
CA PHE A 82 0.11 5.31 27.24
C PHE A 82 1.57 5.35 26.74
N ARG A 83 2.12 6.56 26.57
CA ARG A 83 3.48 6.72 26.07
C ARG A 83 4.52 6.19 27.04
N ASN A 84 4.39 6.58 28.32
CA ASN A 84 5.31 6.12 29.35
C ASN A 84 5.25 4.59 29.46
N TRP A 85 4.04 4.02 29.45
CA TRP A 85 3.84 2.57 29.54
C TRP A 85 4.53 1.80 28.41
N PHE A 86 4.36 2.22 27.14
CA PHE A 86 4.99 1.47 26.05
C PHE A 86 6.52 1.69 26.01
N GLU A 87 7.01 2.85 26.45
CA GLU A 87 8.45 3.13 26.55
C GLU A 87 9.10 2.28 27.66
N GLU A 88 8.39 2.05 28.77
CA GLU A 88 8.84 1.19 29.89
C GLU A 88 8.96 -0.29 29.49
N ILE A 89 8.08 -0.80 28.61
CA ILE A 89 8.20 -2.17 28.05
C ILE A 89 9.18 -2.25 26.87
N GLY A 90 9.88 -1.16 26.56
CA GLY A 90 10.97 -1.13 25.57
C GLY A 90 10.56 -0.88 24.12
N LEU A 91 9.32 -0.43 23.86
CA LEU A 91 8.87 -0.12 22.51
C LEU A 91 9.24 1.31 22.09
N LYS A 92 9.67 1.46 20.84
CA LYS A 92 9.99 2.77 20.26
C LYS A 92 8.71 3.51 19.89
N LYS A 93 8.70 4.82 20.18
CA LYS A 93 7.61 5.75 19.82
C LYS A 93 7.15 5.59 18.37
N ASP A 94 8.06 5.70 17.42
CA ASP A 94 7.71 5.69 15.99
C ASP A 94 7.09 4.35 15.55
N PHE A 95 7.58 3.25 16.12
CA PHE A 95 7.04 1.92 15.87
C PHE A 95 5.60 1.80 16.41
N VAL A 96 5.34 2.20 17.65
CA VAL A 96 4.01 2.12 18.26
C VAL A 96 3.00 2.98 17.49
N TYR A 97 3.34 4.23 17.18
CA TYR A 97 2.43 5.09 16.43
C TYR A 97 2.25 4.63 14.98
N MET A 98 3.22 3.93 14.38
CA MET A 98 3.03 3.27 13.08
C MET A 98 2.03 2.11 13.19
N CYS A 99 2.15 1.27 14.22
CA CYS A 99 1.18 0.19 14.48
C CYS A 99 -0.24 0.73 14.65
N LEU A 100 -0.40 1.80 15.44
CA LEU A 100 -1.69 2.46 15.61
C LEU A 100 -2.25 3.00 14.28
N LYS A 101 -1.43 3.60 13.42
CA LYS A 101 -1.87 4.04 12.08
C LYS A 101 -2.34 2.87 11.22
N ARG A 102 -1.58 1.77 11.19
CA ARG A 102 -1.96 0.57 10.45
C ARG A 102 -3.27 -0.04 10.97
N TYR A 103 -3.46 -0.09 12.28
CA TYR A 103 -4.69 -0.60 12.87
C TYR A 103 -5.90 0.29 12.58
N ASN A 104 -5.74 1.62 12.61
CA ASN A 104 -6.80 2.52 12.17
C ASN A 104 -7.17 2.30 10.69
N LEU A 105 -6.19 2.06 9.81
CA LEU A 105 -6.49 1.68 8.42
C LEU A 105 -7.23 0.33 8.37
N TYR A 106 -6.78 -0.67 9.15
CA TYR A 106 -7.46 -1.96 9.25
C TYR A 106 -8.93 -1.80 9.68
N LEU A 107 -9.24 -0.99 10.69
CA LEU A 107 -10.62 -0.74 11.13
C LEU A 107 -11.49 -0.08 10.04
N ASN A 108 -10.89 0.73 9.16
CA ASN A 108 -11.63 1.41 8.09
C ASN A 108 -11.90 0.50 6.87
N TYR A 109 -10.95 -0.39 6.55
CA TYR A 109 -10.95 -1.19 5.32
C TYR A 109 -11.15 -2.69 5.54
N GLU A 110 -11.08 -3.16 6.78
CA GLU A 110 -11.19 -4.57 7.19
C GLU A 110 -10.27 -5.50 6.39
N ASN A 111 -9.04 -5.03 6.13
CA ASN A 111 -8.10 -5.71 5.26
C ASN A 111 -6.71 -5.83 5.92
N GLU A 112 -6.27 -7.06 6.18
CA GLU A 112 -5.00 -7.34 6.87
C GLU A 112 -3.76 -6.92 6.05
N LYS A 113 -3.89 -6.78 4.72
CA LYS A 113 -2.77 -6.37 3.84
C LYS A 113 -2.23 -4.97 4.19
N VAL A 114 -2.98 -4.16 4.92
CA VAL A 114 -2.50 -2.88 5.48
C VAL A 114 -1.29 -3.06 6.41
N MET A 115 -1.06 -4.26 6.96
CA MET A 115 0.12 -4.55 7.78
C MET A 115 1.39 -4.74 6.93
N ALA A 116 1.24 -5.14 5.67
CA ALA A 116 2.35 -5.45 4.77
C ALA A 116 2.80 -4.26 3.89
N ILE A 117 1.97 -3.22 3.74
CA ILE A 117 2.32 -2.06 2.89
C ILE A 117 3.48 -1.22 3.48
N PRO A 118 4.25 -0.49 2.66
CA PRO A 118 5.34 0.35 3.14
C PRO A 118 4.88 1.48 4.08
N GLU A 119 5.72 1.86 5.05
CA GLU A 119 5.39 2.93 6.00
C GLU A 119 5.05 4.27 5.34
N LYS A 120 5.70 4.60 4.22
CA LYS A 120 5.40 5.81 3.45
C LYS A 120 3.93 5.80 3.01
N MET A 121 3.46 4.68 2.46
CA MET A 121 2.07 4.51 2.05
C MET A 121 1.12 4.57 3.24
N VAL A 122 1.45 3.92 4.37
CA VAL A 122 0.63 4.05 5.60
C VAL A 122 0.47 5.51 6.01
N LYS A 123 1.57 6.27 6.02
CA LYS A 123 1.55 7.69 6.39
C LYS A 123 0.67 8.50 5.43
N GLU A 124 0.77 8.26 4.13
CA GLU A 124 -0.03 8.94 3.11
C GLU A 124 -1.52 8.58 3.23
N LEU A 125 -1.86 7.29 3.30
CA LEU A 125 -3.24 6.82 3.45
C LEU A 125 -3.88 7.22 4.79
N SER A 126 -3.08 7.39 5.85
CA SER A 126 -3.56 7.88 7.15
C SER A 126 -3.70 9.40 7.21
N THR A 127 -3.35 10.14 6.15
CA THR A 127 -3.40 11.60 6.14
C THR A 127 -4.80 12.07 5.74
N PRO A 128 -5.50 12.89 6.56
CA PRO A 128 -6.89 13.31 6.28
C PRO A 128 -7.10 14.07 4.96
N LYS A 129 -6.02 14.61 4.37
CA LYS A 129 -6.05 15.36 3.11
C LYS A 129 -6.09 14.47 1.87
N ILE A 130 -5.71 13.20 1.98
CA ILE A 130 -5.74 12.24 0.87
C ILE A 130 -7.04 11.45 1.00
N ILE A 131 -8.10 11.95 0.36
CA ILE A 131 -9.39 11.25 0.30
C ILE A 131 -9.40 10.44 -1.00
N LEU A 132 -8.81 9.26 -0.97
CA LEU A 132 -9.12 8.23 -1.97
C LEU A 132 -10.47 7.58 -1.59
N PRO A 133 -11.36 7.31 -2.55
CA PRO A 133 -12.52 6.46 -2.32
C PRO A 133 -12.12 5.12 -1.69
N LYS A 134 -12.98 4.57 -0.83
CA LYS A 134 -12.73 3.30 -0.13
C LYS A 134 -12.39 2.18 -1.12
N GLU A 135 -13.09 2.16 -2.24
CA GLU A 135 -12.95 1.17 -3.32
C GLU A 135 -11.56 1.21 -3.95
N GLN A 136 -11.00 2.41 -4.17
CA GLN A 136 -9.65 2.56 -4.72
C GLN A 136 -8.58 2.10 -3.72
N ILE A 137 -8.79 2.34 -2.43
CA ILE A 137 -7.87 1.87 -1.40
C ILE A 137 -7.90 0.35 -1.31
N LEU A 138 -9.09 -0.27 -1.39
CA LEU A 138 -9.21 -1.73 -1.44
C LEU A 138 -8.53 -2.29 -2.70
N GLU A 139 -8.70 -1.65 -3.86
CA GLU A 139 -8.01 -2.04 -5.09
C GLU A 139 -6.47 -1.97 -4.96
N ILE A 140 -5.95 -0.95 -4.30
CA ILE A 140 -4.51 -0.82 -3.99
C ILE A 140 -4.06 -1.96 -3.08
N LEU A 141 -4.79 -2.23 -2.00
CA LEU A 141 -4.43 -3.25 -1.02
C LEU A 141 -4.46 -4.65 -1.63
N GLU A 142 -5.43 -4.92 -2.51
CA GLU A 142 -5.57 -6.22 -3.16
C GLU A 142 -4.60 -6.47 -4.31
N SER A 143 -3.97 -5.42 -4.85
CA SER A 143 -2.98 -5.53 -5.92
C SER A 143 -1.76 -6.34 -5.53
N GLU A 144 -1.20 -7.11 -6.49
CA GLU A 144 0.11 -7.75 -6.34
C GLU A 144 1.24 -6.72 -6.12
N LYS A 145 1.07 -5.50 -6.64
CA LYS A 145 2.04 -4.40 -6.53
C LYS A 145 1.36 -3.14 -5.96
N PRO A 146 1.01 -3.13 -4.66
CA PRO A 146 0.26 -2.03 -4.05
C PRO A 146 0.91 -0.66 -4.26
N VAL A 147 2.25 -0.58 -4.18
CA VAL A 147 3.00 0.67 -4.36
C VAL A 147 2.79 1.24 -5.76
N ARG A 148 2.90 0.40 -6.79
CA ARG A 148 2.71 0.82 -8.18
C ARG A 148 1.28 1.29 -8.39
N LYS A 149 0.31 0.50 -7.93
CA LYS A 149 -1.11 0.82 -8.06
C LYS A 149 -1.49 2.12 -7.34
N TYR A 150 -0.91 2.36 -6.17
CA TYR A 150 -1.10 3.61 -5.44
C TYR A 150 -0.58 4.81 -6.23
N GLU A 151 0.63 4.74 -6.80
CA GLU A 151 1.19 5.82 -7.61
C GLU A 151 0.37 6.04 -8.91
N GLU A 152 -0.10 4.97 -9.57
CA GLU A 152 -0.99 5.07 -10.74
C GLU A 152 -2.27 5.84 -10.40
N ILE A 153 -2.99 5.45 -9.34
CA ILE A 153 -4.22 6.11 -8.91
C ILE A 153 -3.95 7.56 -8.47
N LYS A 154 -2.87 7.78 -7.73
CA LYS A 154 -2.47 9.12 -7.28
C LYS A 154 -2.15 10.02 -8.47
N ASN A 155 -1.48 9.52 -9.50
CA ASN A 155 -1.15 10.27 -10.70
C ASN A 155 -2.40 10.65 -11.49
N ILE A 156 -3.35 9.71 -11.65
CA ILE A 156 -4.65 9.97 -12.29
C ILE A 156 -5.40 11.09 -11.56
N LEU A 157 -5.41 11.07 -10.22
CA LEU A 157 -6.12 12.07 -9.41
C LEU A 157 -5.39 13.41 -9.31
N SER A 158 -4.07 13.42 -9.48
CA SER A 158 -3.25 14.64 -9.45
C SER A 158 -3.41 15.48 -10.73
N GLY A 159 -3.92 14.87 -11.82
CA GLY A 159 -4.18 15.57 -13.08
C GLY A 159 -2.93 16.17 -13.75
N ASP A 160 -1.73 15.67 -13.45
CA ASP A 160 -0.49 16.17 -14.04
C ASP A 160 -0.28 15.56 -15.44
N PRO A 161 -0.42 16.34 -16.53
CA PRO A 161 -0.37 15.83 -17.90
C PRO A 161 1.04 15.45 -18.36
N THR A 162 2.08 15.66 -17.54
CA THR A 162 3.48 15.47 -17.95
C THR A 162 3.94 14.00 -17.98
N ILE A 163 3.20 13.09 -17.36
CA ILE A 163 3.62 11.67 -17.22
C ILE A 163 3.11 10.77 -18.36
N TYR A 164 2.02 11.15 -19.04
CA TYR A 164 1.51 10.41 -20.22
C TYR A 164 2.46 10.41 -21.42
N LYS A 165 3.59 11.13 -21.33
CA LYS A 165 4.59 11.20 -22.41
C LYS A 165 5.47 9.95 -22.53
N ASN A 166 5.57 9.14 -21.48
CA ASN A 166 6.49 8.00 -21.45
C ASN A 166 5.83 6.63 -21.69
N GLU A 167 4.51 6.49 -21.54
CA GLU A 167 3.81 5.20 -21.76
C GLU A 167 3.17 5.07 -23.16
N ILE A 168 3.08 6.15 -23.94
CA ILE A 168 2.59 6.08 -25.34
C ILE A 168 3.67 5.49 -26.29
N LEU A 169 4.93 5.39 -25.86
CA LEU A 169 6.04 4.99 -26.74
C LEU A 169 6.28 3.48 -26.85
N GLU A 170 5.61 2.64 -26.04
CA GLU A 170 5.85 1.17 -26.04
C GLU A 170 4.58 0.33 -26.29
N ALA A 171 3.49 0.94 -26.73
CA ALA A 171 2.33 0.21 -27.24
C ALA A 171 2.41 0.11 -28.77
N GLU A 172 3.22 -0.84 -29.26
CA GLU A 172 3.02 -1.38 -30.60
C GLU A 172 1.74 -2.24 -30.55
N ILE A 173 0.58 -1.60 -30.71
CA ILE A 173 -0.69 -2.29 -30.89
C ILE A 173 -1.13 -2.06 -32.34
N ILE A 174 -0.80 -3.03 -33.18
CA ILE A 174 -1.65 -3.40 -34.32
C ILE A 174 -3.00 -3.83 -33.73
N ILE A 175 -4.11 -3.21 -34.12
CA ILE A 175 -5.39 -3.86 -34.42
C ILE A 175 -6.22 -2.86 -35.23
N ASP A 176 -6.55 -3.28 -36.45
CA ASP A 176 -7.55 -2.68 -37.31
C ASP A 176 -8.95 -2.74 -36.67
N GLY A 177 -9.68 -1.62 -36.76
CA GLY A 177 -11.15 -1.61 -36.85
C GLY A 177 -11.95 -1.62 -35.55
N ASP A 178 -12.36 -0.43 -35.09
CA ASP A 178 -13.75 -0.20 -34.67
C ASP A 178 -14.09 1.30 -34.77
N ASP A 179 -14.87 1.69 -35.80
CA ASP A 179 -15.20 3.10 -36.08
C ASP A 179 -16.01 3.74 -34.95
N ASP A 180 -16.70 2.94 -34.14
CA ASP A 180 -17.45 3.39 -32.97
C ASP A 180 -16.51 3.85 -31.84
N VAL A 181 -15.37 3.19 -31.66
CA VAL A 181 -14.34 3.60 -30.68
C VAL A 181 -13.75 4.96 -31.08
N ARG A 182 -13.40 5.14 -32.36
CA ARG A 182 -12.90 6.44 -32.87
C ARG A 182 -13.93 7.56 -32.72
N LYS A 183 -15.21 7.24 -32.85
CA LYS A 183 -16.30 8.20 -32.68
C LYS A 183 -16.43 8.61 -31.21
N LEU A 184 -16.37 7.64 -30.30
CA LEU A 184 -16.37 7.88 -28.86
C LEU A 184 -15.14 8.69 -28.42
N GLU A 185 -13.95 8.40 -28.95
CA GLU A 185 -12.73 9.17 -28.70
C GLU A 185 -12.87 10.63 -29.16
N LYS A 186 -13.44 10.87 -30.34
CA LYS A 186 -13.69 12.23 -30.84
C LYS A 186 -14.74 12.98 -30.02
N GLU A 187 -15.80 12.31 -29.60
CA GLU A 187 -16.81 12.90 -28.71
C GLU A 187 -16.23 13.24 -27.34
N LEU A 188 -15.42 12.35 -26.79
CA LEU A 188 -14.72 12.54 -25.53
C LEU A 188 -13.77 13.76 -25.60
N ALA A 189 -12.98 13.88 -26.65
CA ALA A 189 -12.08 15.03 -26.87
C ALA A 189 -12.85 16.37 -26.96
N LYS A 190 -14.01 16.38 -27.62
CA LYS A 190 -14.88 17.58 -27.68
C LYS A 190 -15.42 17.94 -26.30
N LYS A 191 -15.87 16.95 -25.51
CA LYS A 191 -16.39 17.18 -24.15
C LYS A 191 -15.30 17.73 -23.23
N TYR A 192 -14.08 17.18 -23.29
CA TYR A 192 -12.94 17.71 -22.54
C TYR A 192 -12.62 19.16 -22.90
N SER A 193 -12.73 19.54 -24.18
CA SER A 193 -12.48 20.92 -24.62
C SER A 193 -13.54 21.88 -24.07
N GLN A 194 -14.82 21.49 -24.09
CA GLN A 194 -15.92 22.27 -23.53
C GLN A 194 -15.77 22.47 -22.01
N VAL A 195 -15.41 21.41 -21.28
CA VAL A 195 -15.18 21.49 -19.82
C VAL A 195 -14.06 22.48 -19.51
N LYS A 196 -12.99 22.48 -20.30
CA LYS A 196 -11.85 23.39 -20.12
C LYS A 196 -12.23 24.86 -20.34
N GLU A 197 -13.09 25.15 -21.32
CA GLU A 197 -13.60 26.50 -21.55
C GLU A 197 -14.49 26.97 -20.41
N LEU A 198 -15.43 26.14 -19.96
CA LEU A 198 -16.31 26.45 -18.83
C LEU A 198 -15.54 26.71 -17.54
N GLN A 199 -14.49 25.93 -17.26
CA GLN A 199 -13.61 26.17 -16.11
C GLN A 199 -12.90 27.53 -16.18
N LYS A 200 -12.52 27.97 -17.38
CA LYS A 200 -11.92 29.30 -17.59
C LYS A 200 -12.94 30.41 -17.33
N GLU A 201 -14.17 30.23 -17.79
CA GLU A 201 -15.27 31.19 -17.56
C GLU A 201 -15.64 31.32 -16.09
N ILE A 202 -15.77 30.20 -15.37
CA ILE A 202 -16.02 30.19 -13.91
C ILE A 202 -14.96 31.00 -13.19
N LYS A 203 -13.68 30.77 -13.52
CA LYS A 203 -12.56 31.49 -12.91
C LYS A 203 -12.61 33.00 -13.17
N ASP A 204 -13.02 33.42 -14.37
CA ASP A 204 -13.18 34.83 -14.71
C ASP A 204 -14.35 35.48 -13.95
N ILE A 205 -15.48 34.75 -13.82
CA ILE A 205 -16.64 35.22 -13.05
C ILE A 205 -16.30 35.35 -11.56
N GLU A 206 -15.62 34.36 -10.98
CA GLU A 206 -15.16 34.40 -9.59
C GLU A 206 -14.25 35.60 -9.33
N TYR A 207 -13.33 35.87 -10.26
CA TYR A 207 -12.45 37.04 -10.20
C TYR A 207 -13.24 38.36 -10.22
N ARG A 208 -14.20 38.50 -11.14
CA ARG A 208 -15.07 39.68 -11.24
C ARG A 208 -15.94 39.86 -9.98
N LEU A 209 -16.49 38.78 -9.44
CA LEU A 209 -17.26 38.82 -8.19
C LEU A 209 -16.39 39.24 -7.00
N GLY A 210 -15.14 38.79 -6.94
CA GLY A 210 -14.17 39.24 -5.94
C GLY A 210 -13.90 40.74 -6.00
N ILE A 211 -13.78 41.30 -7.20
CA ILE A 211 -13.60 42.76 -7.40
C ILE A 211 -14.84 43.54 -6.95
N LEU A 212 -16.04 43.05 -7.29
CA LEU A 212 -17.30 43.72 -6.93
C LEU A 212 -17.57 43.70 -5.43
N LYS A 213 -17.24 42.59 -4.75
CA LYS A 213 -17.37 42.48 -3.28
C LYS A 213 -16.44 43.41 -2.50
N ASN A 214 -15.32 43.82 -3.09
CA ASN A 214 -14.36 44.75 -2.47
C ASN A 214 -14.66 46.24 -2.75
N LYS A 215 -15.75 46.56 -3.47
CA LYS A 215 -16.17 47.93 -3.81
C LYS A 215 -17.42 48.42 -3.06
N ILE A 216 -17.96 47.61 -2.15
CA ILE A 216 -19.06 47.94 -1.22
C ILE A 216 -18.47 47.97 0.18
#